data_AF-A0A2N6C5D8-F1
#
_entry.id   AF-A0A2N6C5D8-F1
#
_cell.length_a   1.000
_cell.length_b   1.000
_cell.length_c   1.000
_cell.angle_alpha   90.00
_cell.angle_beta   90.00
_cell.angle_gamma   90.00
#
_symmetry.space_group_name_H-M   'P 1'
#
loop_
_entity.id
_entity.type
_entity.pdbx_description
1 polymer ?
#
loop_
_entity_poly.entity_id
_entity_poly.type
_entity_poly.pdbx_seq_one_letter_code
_entity_poly.pdbx_strand_id
1 'polypeptide(L)'
;MPRHEPTPKVEEKGGVGGRIWHCCILCPLLILLLLCLSPGRPPALAAALDSNTPRGQELSSLPPVATSRLHPGQAMVLADQEYFPTLLNYIRAAGERIDMTMFLFKITDSPRNKPALLLKELGRASRRGVQIELVLEKSSYSDSINRENSKVAEMLQSHDIKVRFDSKQRITHNKMVIIDERFCFVGSHNITHSALAFNHELSLLIDSPELAGQLRSYMATIK
;
A
#
# COMPACT_ATOMS: atom_id res chain seq x y z
N MET A 1 49.12 -47.24 -22.90
CA MET A 1 48.56 -45.94 -22.49
C MET A 1 47.25 -46.17 -21.77
N PRO A 2 46.89 -45.35 -20.77
CA PRO A 2 46.65 -45.81 -19.40
C PRO A 2 45.21 -46.20 -19.06
N ARG A 3 45.12 -47.02 -18.00
CA ARG A 3 43.91 -47.46 -17.29
C ARG A 3 43.28 -46.30 -16.52
N HIS A 4 41.96 -46.19 -16.57
CA HIS A 4 41.18 -45.33 -15.67
C HIS A 4 41.08 -45.99 -14.29
N GLU A 5 41.66 -45.36 -13.27
CA GLU A 5 41.40 -45.68 -11.86
C GLU A 5 40.11 -45.01 -11.38
N PRO A 6 39.31 -45.67 -10.53
CA PRO A 6 38.14 -45.07 -9.90
C PRO A 6 38.54 -44.20 -8.72
N THR A 7 37.98 -42.98 -8.64
CA THR A 7 38.17 -42.09 -7.50
C THR A 7 37.39 -42.57 -6.27
N PRO A 8 37.98 -42.54 -5.06
CA PRO A 8 37.34 -43.03 -3.85
C PRO A 8 36.34 -42.02 -3.25
N LYS A 9 35.28 -42.57 -2.64
CA LYS A 9 34.34 -41.86 -1.77
C LYS A 9 35.06 -41.31 -0.54
N VAL A 10 34.82 -40.05 -0.20
CA VAL A 10 35.27 -39.47 1.06
C VAL A 10 34.16 -39.65 2.12
N GLU A 11 34.54 -40.31 3.22
CA GLU A 11 33.77 -40.48 4.45
C GLU A 11 33.43 -39.12 5.10
N GLU A 12 32.19 -38.98 5.58
CA GLU A 12 31.88 -38.05 6.66
C GLU A 12 32.49 -38.56 7.97
N LYS A 13 33.37 -37.76 8.57
CA LYS A 13 33.71 -37.87 10.00
C LYS A 13 33.54 -36.52 10.65
N GLY A 14 32.72 -36.50 11.70
CA GLY A 14 32.34 -35.32 12.45
C GLY A 14 33.50 -34.67 13.20
N GLY A 15 33.26 -33.41 13.58
CA GLY A 15 34.12 -32.63 14.46
C GLY A 15 33.33 -31.47 15.07
N VAL A 16 33.10 -31.58 16.37
CA VAL A 16 32.54 -30.56 17.26
C VAL A 16 33.41 -29.30 17.26
N GLY A 17 32.82 -28.11 17.25
CA GLY A 17 33.56 -26.87 17.52
C GLY A 17 32.71 -25.61 17.41
N GLY A 18 32.32 -25.05 18.56
CA GLY A 18 31.64 -23.75 18.65
C GLY A 18 32.52 -22.56 18.25
N ARG A 19 31.82 -21.42 18.04
CA ARG A 19 32.23 -19.99 18.14
C ARG A 19 31.24 -19.17 17.30
N ILE A 20 30.21 -18.55 17.90
CA ILE A 20 30.22 -17.17 18.42
C ILE A 20 31.23 -16.28 17.67
N TRP A 21 30.73 -15.48 16.73
CA TRP A 21 31.44 -14.35 16.15
C TRP A 21 30.72 -13.04 16.49
N HIS A 22 31.55 -12.03 16.70
CA HIS A 22 31.36 -10.85 17.52
C HIS A 22 30.51 -9.73 16.89
N CYS A 23 29.98 -8.91 17.79
CA CYS A 23 29.56 -7.53 17.63
C CYS A 23 30.52 -6.62 16.85
N CYS A 24 29.92 -5.53 16.36
CA CYS A 24 30.40 -4.14 16.13
C CYS A 24 29.99 -3.72 14.70
N ILE A 25 29.15 -2.71 14.50
CA ILE A 25 29.45 -1.27 14.58
C ILE A 25 28.08 -0.55 14.77
N LEU A 26 27.76 -0.03 15.95
CA LEU A 26 27.94 1.35 16.45
C LEU A 26 27.15 2.46 15.73
N CYS A 27 26.27 3.03 16.54
CA CYS A 27 25.39 4.20 16.40
C CYS A 27 26.16 5.52 16.30
N PRO A 28 25.64 6.55 15.58
CA PRO A 28 26.05 7.93 15.83
C PRO A 28 24.85 8.77 16.30
N LEU A 29 24.80 9.01 17.61
CA LEU A 29 24.29 10.24 18.20
C LEU A 29 25.48 10.87 18.96
N LEU A 30 25.52 12.21 19.01
CA LEU A 30 26.50 13.06 19.69
C LEU A 30 27.88 13.17 19.04
N ILE A 31 28.11 14.30 18.35
CA ILE A 31 29.18 15.29 18.61
C ILE A 31 28.91 16.45 17.64
N LEU A 32 28.28 17.52 18.14
CA LEU A 32 28.58 18.88 17.68
C LEU A 32 28.06 19.86 18.75
N LEU A 33 28.82 19.97 19.84
CA LEU A 33 28.68 21.07 20.78
C LEU A 33 30.08 21.53 21.16
N LEU A 34 30.28 22.85 21.06
CA LEU A 34 31.40 23.72 21.48
C LEU A 34 32.23 24.28 20.32
N LEU A 35 31.84 25.48 19.88
CA LEU A 35 32.69 26.67 19.83
C LEU A 35 31.82 27.87 19.41
N CYS A 36 31.41 28.68 20.39
CA CYS A 36 31.45 30.15 20.37
C CYS A 36 30.65 30.70 21.56
N LEU A 37 31.40 31.02 22.62
CA LEU A 37 30.98 31.84 23.74
C LEU A 37 30.86 33.29 23.27
N SER A 38 29.67 33.88 23.37
CA SER A 38 29.45 35.30 23.74
C SER A 38 28.00 35.50 24.18
N PRO A 39 27.74 36.33 25.21
CA PRO A 39 26.46 36.35 25.91
C PRO A 39 25.46 37.28 25.20
N GLY A 40 24.49 36.69 24.50
CA GLY A 40 23.34 37.39 23.95
C GLY A 40 22.05 36.88 24.60
N ARG A 41 21.55 37.62 25.59
CA ARG A 41 20.28 37.40 26.28
C ARG A 41 19.12 37.58 25.28
N PRO A 42 18.18 36.63 25.08
CA PRO A 42 16.90 36.98 24.50
C PRO A 42 15.98 37.51 25.61
N PRO A 43 15.26 38.63 25.38
CA PRO A 43 14.28 39.11 26.34
C PRO A 43 13.05 38.21 26.32
N ALA A 44 12.57 37.84 27.51
CA ALA A 44 11.17 37.52 27.70
C ALA A 44 10.37 38.82 27.52
N LEU A 45 9.45 38.85 26.56
CA LEU A 45 8.32 39.76 26.64
C LEU A 45 7.09 39.10 26.00
N ALA A 46 6.13 38.82 26.87
CA ALA A 46 4.75 38.59 26.50
C ALA A 46 4.25 39.73 25.61
N ALA A 47 3.64 39.39 24.49
CA ALA A 47 2.86 40.31 23.70
C ALA A 47 1.48 39.68 23.45
N ALA A 48 0.50 40.30 24.08
CA ALA A 48 -0.88 40.49 23.67
C ALA A 48 -1.64 39.29 23.07
N LEU A 49 -2.60 38.82 23.86
CA LEU A 49 -3.90 38.37 23.36
C LEU A 49 -4.49 39.48 22.48
N ASP A 50 -4.47 39.29 21.16
CA ASP A 50 -5.30 40.09 20.26
C ASP A 50 -6.50 39.24 19.85
N SER A 51 -7.66 39.62 20.38
CA SER A 51 -8.94 38.94 20.24
C SER A 51 -9.66 39.40 18.96
N ASN A 52 -9.02 39.25 17.79
CA ASN A 52 -9.65 39.54 16.51
C ASN A 52 -9.01 38.70 15.38
N THR A 53 -9.45 37.44 15.26
CA THR A 53 -9.26 36.66 14.03
C THR A 53 -10.65 36.35 13.46
N PRO A 54 -10.97 36.78 12.22
CA PRO A 54 -12.23 36.43 11.59
C PRO A 54 -12.32 34.90 11.47
N ARG A 55 -13.34 34.31 12.11
CA ARG A 55 -13.77 32.94 11.82
C ARG A 55 -14.24 32.88 10.38
N GLY A 56 -13.54 32.11 9.56
CA GLY A 56 -14.05 31.66 8.27
C GLY A 56 -13.17 32.05 7.10
N GLN A 57 -11.94 31.51 7.03
CA GLN A 57 -11.18 31.45 5.78
C GLN A 57 -10.00 30.49 5.90
N GLU A 58 -10.27 29.18 6.05
CA GLU A 58 -9.22 28.16 5.78
C GLU A 58 -9.82 26.77 5.49
N LEU A 59 -10.78 26.72 4.56
CA LEU A 59 -11.31 25.45 4.02
C LEU A 59 -11.34 25.45 2.49
N SER A 60 -10.49 26.29 1.87
CA SER A 60 -10.45 26.48 0.41
C SER A 60 -9.09 26.17 -0.23
N SER A 61 -8.16 25.54 0.49
CA SER A 61 -6.81 25.20 -0.02
C SER A 61 -6.63 23.73 -0.40
N LEU A 62 -7.69 22.90 -0.29
CA LEU A 62 -7.67 21.59 -0.94
C LEU A 62 -7.97 21.78 -2.42
N PRO A 63 -7.15 21.23 -3.34
CA PRO A 63 -7.51 21.23 -4.75
C PRO A 63 -8.91 20.61 -4.87
N PRO A 64 -9.81 21.17 -5.70
CA PRO A 64 -11.07 20.51 -5.96
C PRO A 64 -10.75 19.09 -6.40
N VAL A 65 -11.27 18.09 -5.69
CA VAL A 65 -11.20 16.68 -6.13
C VAL A 65 -11.81 16.69 -7.53
N ALA A 66 -10.92 16.68 -8.52
CA ALA A 66 -11.27 17.12 -9.84
C ALA A 66 -12.26 16.11 -10.41
N THR A 67 -13.51 16.52 -10.49
CA THR A 67 -14.52 15.85 -11.33
C THR A 67 -14.23 16.08 -12.81
N SER A 68 -12.99 16.43 -13.18
CA SER A 68 -12.53 16.48 -14.55
C SER A 68 -12.56 15.05 -15.08
N ARG A 69 -13.45 14.79 -16.04
CA ARG A 69 -13.39 13.55 -16.82
C ARG A 69 -12.01 13.50 -17.44
N LEU A 70 -11.20 12.54 -17.03
CA LEU A 70 -9.97 12.24 -17.74
C LEU A 70 -10.31 11.87 -19.19
N HIS A 71 -9.46 12.27 -20.12
CA HIS A 71 -9.54 11.77 -21.49
C HIS A 71 -8.77 10.45 -21.57
N PRO A 72 -9.15 9.52 -22.46
CA PRO A 72 -8.38 8.32 -22.72
C PRO A 72 -6.89 8.63 -22.95
N GLY A 73 -6.01 7.95 -22.21
CA GLY A 73 -4.56 8.17 -22.23
C GLY A 73 -4.03 9.24 -21.28
N GLN A 74 -4.89 9.98 -20.56
CA GLN A 74 -4.47 10.92 -19.53
C GLN A 74 -4.26 10.23 -18.18
N ALA A 75 -3.16 10.59 -17.52
CA ALA A 75 -2.82 10.13 -16.19
C ALA A 75 -2.86 11.31 -15.21
N MET A 76 -3.44 11.08 -14.04
CA MET A 76 -3.36 11.97 -12.88
C MET A 76 -2.46 11.34 -11.83
N VAL A 77 -1.57 12.15 -11.27
CA VAL A 77 -0.82 11.78 -10.08
C VAL A 77 -1.75 11.87 -8.87
N LEU A 78 -1.73 10.84 -8.03
CA LEU A 78 -2.39 10.76 -6.74
C LEU A 78 -1.32 10.59 -5.68
N ALA A 79 -0.91 11.70 -5.06
CA ALA A 79 0.11 11.71 -4.03
C ALA A 79 -0.53 11.51 -2.65
N ASP A 80 0.07 10.65 -1.84
CA ASP A 80 -0.25 10.46 -0.43
C ASP A 80 -1.77 10.33 -0.17
N GLN A 81 -2.37 11.30 0.53
CA GLN A 81 -3.76 11.23 0.95
C GLN A 81 -4.78 11.44 -0.17
N GLU A 82 -4.36 11.86 -1.38
CA GLU A 82 -5.23 12.07 -2.54
C GLU A 82 -5.79 10.76 -3.12
N TYR A 83 -5.06 9.65 -2.93
CA TYR A 83 -5.44 8.35 -3.46
C TYR A 83 -6.78 7.86 -2.91
N PHE A 84 -6.93 7.88 -1.58
CA PHE A 84 -8.09 7.33 -0.90
C PHE A 84 -9.43 7.98 -1.31
N PRO A 85 -9.64 9.30 -1.20
CA PRO A 85 -10.92 9.91 -1.55
C PRO A 85 -11.24 9.73 -3.03
N THR A 86 -10.23 9.77 -3.89
CA THR A 86 -10.40 9.55 -5.34
C THR A 86 -10.87 8.12 -5.60
N LEU A 87 -10.14 7.11 -5.11
CA LEU A 87 -10.54 5.70 -5.27
C LEU A 87 -11.95 5.44 -4.71
N LEU A 88 -12.26 5.99 -3.54
CA LEU A 88 -13.56 5.83 -2.89
C LEU A 88 -14.70 6.38 -3.77
N ASN A 89 -14.50 7.53 -4.41
CA ASN A 89 -15.48 8.13 -5.31
C ASN A 89 -15.71 7.26 -6.55
N TYR A 90 -14.66 6.70 -7.14
CA TYR A 90 -14.80 5.80 -8.29
C TYR A 90 -15.49 4.48 -7.91
N ILE A 91 -15.19 3.89 -6.74
CA ILE A 91 -15.89 2.68 -6.26
C ILE A 91 -17.38 2.95 -6.02
N ARG A 92 -17.72 4.14 -5.50
CA ARG A 92 -19.11 4.55 -5.30
C ARG A 92 -19.86 4.74 -6.61
N ALA A 93 -19.17 5.26 -7.64
CA ALA A 93 -19.73 5.49 -8.96
C ALA A 93 -19.73 4.24 -9.87
N ALA A 94 -18.96 3.21 -9.54
CA ALA A 94 -18.81 2.00 -10.35
C ALA A 94 -20.15 1.37 -10.71
N GLY A 95 -20.31 1.06 -12.00
CA GLY A 95 -21.54 0.56 -12.61
C GLY A 95 -21.50 -0.91 -13.01
N GLU A 96 -20.34 -1.44 -13.40
CA GLU A 96 -20.24 -2.76 -14.04
C GLU A 96 -19.25 -3.68 -13.32
N ARG A 97 -18.00 -3.23 -13.12
CA ARG A 97 -16.93 -4.11 -12.68
C ARG A 97 -15.86 -3.41 -11.84
N ILE A 98 -15.36 -4.09 -10.82
CA ILE A 98 -14.17 -3.69 -10.06
C ILE A 98 -13.23 -4.88 -9.96
N ASP A 99 -12.02 -4.73 -10.50
CA ASP A 99 -10.93 -5.68 -10.33
C ASP A 99 -9.84 -5.08 -9.46
N MET A 100 -9.31 -5.85 -8.52
CA MET A 100 -8.22 -5.39 -7.66
C MET A 100 -7.16 -6.46 -7.48
N THR A 101 -5.90 -6.05 -7.47
CA THR A 101 -4.82 -6.86 -6.89
C THR A 101 -4.15 -6.06 -5.80
N MET A 102 -3.93 -6.71 -4.66
CA MET A 102 -3.44 -6.02 -3.48
C MET A 102 -2.48 -6.90 -2.69
N PHE A 103 -1.26 -6.39 -2.51
CA PHE A 103 -0.27 -7.01 -1.64
C PHE A 103 -0.74 -7.06 -0.19
N LEU A 104 -1.26 -5.95 0.34
CA LEU A 104 -1.76 -5.91 1.72
C LEU A 104 -3.03 -5.08 1.82
N PHE A 105 -4.11 -5.73 2.26
CA PHE A 105 -5.33 -5.08 2.69
C PHE A 105 -5.51 -5.36 4.19
N LYS A 106 -5.35 -4.32 5.02
CA LYS A 106 -5.41 -4.43 6.47
C LYS A 106 -6.41 -3.44 7.09
N ILE A 107 -7.34 -3.99 7.85
CA ILE A 107 -8.33 -3.25 8.65
C ILE A 107 -7.88 -3.25 10.12
N THR A 108 -7.91 -2.07 10.75
CA THR A 108 -7.59 -1.86 12.17
C THR A 108 -8.81 -1.36 12.95
N ASP A 109 -8.75 -1.30 14.27
CA ASP A 109 -9.85 -0.79 15.10
C ASP A 109 -9.83 0.75 15.23
N SER A 110 -9.02 1.44 14.42
CA SER A 110 -8.93 2.91 14.45
C SER A 110 -10.28 3.55 14.09
N PRO A 111 -10.74 4.57 14.84
CA PRO A 111 -12.00 5.26 14.55
C PRO A 111 -12.01 5.99 13.19
N ARG A 112 -10.83 6.20 12.57
CA ARG A 112 -10.67 6.75 11.22
C ARG A 112 -10.08 5.73 10.23
N ASN A 113 -10.48 4.47 10.35
CA ASN A 113 -9.99 3.39 9.50
C ASN A 113 -10.55 3.49 8.07
N LYS A 114 -9.81 4.22 7.21
CA LYS A 114 -10.00 4.33 5.76
C LYS A 114 -10.19 2.95 5.08
N PRO A 115 -9.33 1.94 5.30
CA PRO A 115 -9.55 0.56 4.80
C PRO A 115 -10.93 -0.05 5.12
N ALA A 116 -11.46 0.14 6.34
CA ALA A 116 -12.79 -0.38 6.68
C ALA A 116 -13.90 0.29 5.86
N LEU A 117 -13.77 1.59 5.61
CA LEU A 117 -14.71 2.31 4.76
C LEU A 117 -14.66 1.81 3.30
N LEU A 118 -13.47 1.54 2.76
CA LEU A 118 -13.34 0.95 1.43
C LEU A 118 -14.03 -0.41 1.33
N LEU A 119 -13.81 -1.32 2.29
CA LEU A 119 -14.48 -2.62 2.33
C LEU A 119 -16.01 -2.45 2.33
N LYS A 120 -16.52 -1.53 3.15
CA LYS A 120 -17.95 -1.24 3.21
C LYS A 120 -18.51 -0.75 1.88
N GLU A 121 -17.81 0.13 1.17
CA GLU A 121 -18.26 0.62 -0.14
C GLU A 121 -18.14 -0.44 -1.24
N LEU A 122 -17.13 -1.32 -1.19
CA LEU A 122 -17.06 -2.50 -2.07
C LEU A 122 -18.27 -3.41 -1.84
N GLY A 123 -18.63 -3.69 -0.58
CA GLY A 123 -19.83 -4.46 -0.27
C GLY A 123 -21.12 -3.79 -0.75
N ARG A 124 -21.18 -2.45 -0.74
CA ARG A 124 -22.31 -1.71 -1.35
C ARG A 124 -22.33 -1.82 -2.86
N ALA A 125 -21.17 -1.75 -3.53
CA ALA A 125 -21.07 -1.92 -4.97
C ALA A 125 -21.52 -3.34 -5.39
N SER A 126 -21.07 -4.37 -4.67
CA SER A 126 -21.53 -5.75 -4.88
C SER A 126 -23.06 -5.85 -4.81
N ARG A 127 -23.70 -5.26 -3.78
CA ARG A 127 -25.17 -5.22 -3.67
C ARG A 127 -25.89 -4.45 -4.77
N ARG A 128 -25.22 -3.52 -5.47
CA ARG A 128 -25.77 -2.85 -6.66
C ARG A 128 -25.69 -3.72 -7.92
N GLY A 129 -25.04 -4.89 -7.85
CA GLY A 129 -24.81 -5.77 -8.99
C GLY A 129 -23.46 -5.57 -9.69
N VAL A 130 -22.57 -4.73 -9.15
CA VAL A 130 -21.22 -4.56 -9.69
C VAL A 130 -20.43 -5.86 -9.47
N GLN A 131 -19.82 -6.39 -10.52
CA GLN A 131 -18.98 -7.59 -10.42
C GLN A 131 -17.64 -7.24 -9.79
N ILE A 132 -17.27 -7.90 -8.69
CA ILE A 132 -16.03 -7.58 -7.98
C ILE A 132 -15.15 -8.81 -7.85
N GLU A 133 -13.89 -8.70 -8.30
CA GLU A 133 -12.85 -9.72 -8.10
C GLU A 133 -11.60 -9.11 -7.47
N LEU A 134 -11.09 -9.74 -6.41
CA LEU A 134 -9.83 -9.39 -5.78
C LEU A 134 -8.83 -10.55 -5.82
N VAL A 135 -7.57 -10.22 -6.10
CA VAL A 135 -6.41 -11.08 -5.84
C VAL A 135 -5.62 -10.51 -4.68
N LEU A 136 -5.46 -11.30 -3.62
CA LEU A 136 -4.67 -10.94 -2.47
C LEU A 136 -3.38 -11.77 -2.41
N GLU A 137 -2.30 -11.14 -1.93
CA GLU A 137 -1.05 -11.84 -1.68
C GLU A 137 -1.23 -12.94 -0.64
N LYS A 138 -0.61 -14.10 -0.90
CA LYS A 138 -0.44 -15.17 0.08
C LYS A 138 0.96 -15.74 -0.05
N SER A 139 1.74 -15.60 1.01
CA SER A 139 3.16 -15.88 0.95
C SER A 139 3.58 -17.03 1.85
N SER A 140 4.76 -17.58 1.59
CA SER A 140 5.44 -18.53 2.47
C SER A 140 6.29 -17.85 3.55
N TYR A 141 6.55 -16.53 3.43
CA TYR A 141 7.51 -15.82 4.27
C TYR A 141 6.88 -14.95 5.37
N SER A 142 5.57 -14.64 5.29
CA SER A 142 4.92 -13.77 6.27
C SER A 142 3.52 -14.25 6.65
N ASP A 143 3.43 -14.91 7.79
CA ASP A 143 2.14 -15.29 8.39
C ASP A 143 1.30 -14.08 8.79
N SER A 144 1.94 -12.95 9.10
CA SER A 144 1.19 -11.73 9.39
C SER A 144 0.44 -11.23 8.16
N ILE A 145 1.08 -11.16 6.98
CA ILE A 145 0.40 -10.75 5.74
C ILE A 145 -0.75 -11.72 5.44
N ASN A 146 -0.47 -13.03 5.54
CA ASN A 146 -1.47 -14.06 5.31
C ASN A 146 -2.70 -13.88 6.21
N ARG A 147 -2.51 -13.64 7.50
CA ARG A 147 -3.60 -13.45 8.47
C ARG A 147 -4.43 -12.21 8.16
N GLU A 148 -3.79 -11.06 7.91
CA GLU A 148 -4.52 -9.83 7.61
C GLU A 148 -5.32 -9.94 6.31
N ASN A 149 -4.70 -10.46 5.24
CA ASN A 149 -5.39 -10.66 3.96
C ASN A 149 -6.52 -11.70 4.07
N SER A 150 -6.34 -12.78 4.85
CA SER A 150 -7.38 -13.79 5.06
C SER A 150 -8.59 -13.22 5.79
N LYS A 151 -8.36 -12.43 6.85
CA LYS A 151 -9.43 -11.74 7.57
C LYS A 151 -10.24 -10.84 6.65
N VAL A 152 -9.57 -10.06 5.78
CA VAL A 152 -10.26 -9.19 4.82
C VAL A 152 -10.98 -9.99 3.74
N ALA A 153 -10.39 -11.09 3.25
CA ALA A 153 -11.03 -11.97 2.29
C ALA A 153 -12.36 -12.53 2.80
N GLU A 154 -12.40 -13.02 4.04
CA GLU A 154 -13.64 -13.52 4.66
C GLU A 154 -14.73 -12.45 4.72
N MET A 155 -14.36 -11.22 5.12
CA MET A 155 -15.31 -10.09 5.18
C MET A 155 -15.82 -9.71 3.79
N LEU A 156 -14.97 -9.70 2.76
CA LEU A 156 -15.37 -9.43 1.38
C LEU A 156 -16.28 -10.53 0.82
N GLN A 157 -15.92 -11.79 1.07
CA GLN A 157 -16.72 -12.95 0.65
C GLN A 157 -18.11 -12.95 1.29
N SER A 158 -18.25 -12.46 2.53
CA SER A 158 -19.56 -12.25 3.17
C SER A 158 -20.46 -11.20 2.47
N HIS A 159 -19.90 -10.45 1.51
CA HIS A 159 -20.62 -9.53 0.62
C HIS A 159 -20.72 -10.05 -0.82
N ASP A 160 -20.60 -11.37 -1.03
CA ASP A 160 -20.64 -12.04 -2.34
C ASP A 160 -19.54 -11.56 -3.32
N ILE A 161 -18.43 -11.04 -2.78
CA ILE A 161 -17.28 -10.59 -3.57
C ILE A 161 -16.34 -11.76 -3.81
N LYS A 162 -15.93 -11.96 -5.07
CA LYS A 162 -14.96 -13.00 -5.43
C LYS A 162 -13.57 -12.60 -4.95
N VAL A 163 -12.98 -13.44 -4.11
CA VAL A 163 -11.59 -13.25 -3.64
C VAL A 163 -10.80 -14.52 -3.91
N ARG A 164 -9.61 -14.36 -4.45
CA ARG A 164 -8.62 -15.44 -4.59
C ARG A 164 -7.25 -14.98 -4.12
N PHE A 165 -6.38 -15.94 -3.88
CA PHE A 165 -5.01 -15.70 -3.43
C PHE A 165 -4.02 -16.10 -4.52
N ASP A 166 -2.84 -15.47 -4.54
CA ASP A 166 -1.70 -15.96 -5.31
C ASP A 166 -1.15 -17.27 -4.72
N SER A 167 -0.38 -17.99 -5.52
CA SER A 167 0.44 -19.11 -5.08
C SER A 167 1.51 -18.66 -4.08
N LYS A 168 1.87 -19.53 -3.12
CA LYS A 168 2.92 -19.21 -2.12
C LYS A 168 4.34 -19.16 -2.70
N GLN A 169 4.50 -19.52 -3.98
CA GLN A 169 5.76 -19.63 -4.68
C GLN A 169 6.19 -18.31 -5.31
N ARG A 170 5.25 -17.39 -5.54
CA ARG A 170 5.51 -16.07 -6.14
C ARG A 170 4.77 -15.00 -5.35
N ILE A 171 5.37 -13.82 -5.26
CA ILE A 171 4.81 -12.69 -4.52
C ILE A 171 4.06 -11.78 -5.49
N THR A 172 2.77 -11.58 -5.25
CA THR A 172 1.97 -10.50 -5.82
C THR A 172 2.19 -9.22 -5.00
N HIS A 173 3.19 -8.42 -5.38
CA HIS A 173 3.45 -7.12 -4.75
C HIS A 173 2.66 -5.96 -5.39
N ASN A 174 1.67 -6.28 -6.21
CA ASN A 174 0.87 -5.31 -6.96
C ASN A 174 -0.07 -4.53 -6.03
N LYS A 175 -0.30 -3.26 -6.37
CA LYS A 175 -1.40 -2.46 -5.85
C LYS A 175 -2.07 -1.77 -7.02
N MET A 176 -3.08 -2.45 -7.56
CA MET A 176 -3.86 -1.89 -8.67
C MET A 176 -5.34 -2.14 -8.50
N VAL A 177 -6.13 -1.19 -8.98
CA VAL A 177 -7.59 -1.26 -9.05
C VAL A 177 -8.03 -0.85 -10.44
N ILE A 178 -8.94 -1.58 -11.04
CA ILE A 178 -9.51 -1.30 -12.35
C ILE A 178 -11.01 -1.20 -12.16
N ILE A 179 -11.60 -0.09 -12.59
CA ILE A 179 -13.02 0.21 -12.42
C ILE A 179 -13.65 0.41 -13.79
N ASP A 180 -14.76 -0.30 -14.01
CA ASP A 180 -15.58 -0.30 -15.23
C ASP A 180 -14.76 -0.47 -16.51
N GLU A 181 -13.77 -1.39 -16.43
CA GLU A 181 -12.86 -1.75 -17.53
C GLU A 181 -12.19 -0.54 -18.20
N ARG A 182 -11.97 0.55 -17.44
CA ARG A 182 -11.49 1.84 -17.99
C ARG A 182 -10.56 2.59 -17.05
N PHE A 183 -10.95 2.78 -15.79
CA PHE A 183 -10.20 3.60 -14.85
C PHE A 183 -9.22 2.75 -14.06
N CYS A 184 -7.93 2.99 -14.27
CA CYS A 184 -6.85 2.20 -13.72
C CYS A 184 -6.12 3.00 -12.63
N PHE A 185 -6.17 2.52 -11.40
CA PHE A 185 -5.34 2.97 -10.29
C PHE A 185 -4.13 2.05 -10.19
N VAL A 186 -2.91 2.56 -10.30
CA VAL A 186 -1.68 1.77 -10.19
C VAL A 186 -0.62 2.54 -9.41
N GLY A 187 0.01 1.92 -8.41
CA GLY A 187 1.16 2.53 -7.74
C GLY A 187 1.58 1.81 -6.46
N SER A 188 1.99 2.59 -5.45
CA SER A 188 2.58 2.05 -4.22
C SER A 188 1.58 1.83 -3.07
N HIS A 189 0.42 2.50 -3.10
CA HIS A 189 -0.59 2.46 -2.04
C HIS A 189 -1.13 1.07 -1.74
N ASN A 190 -0.73 0.49 -0.62
CA ASN A 190 -1.47 -0.62 -0.02
C ASN A 190 -2.78 -0.12 0.60
N ILE A 191 -3.77 -1.01 0.82
CA ILE A 191 -4.99 -0.66 1.55
C ILE A 191 -4.74 -0.89 3.05
N THR A 192 -3.91 -0.04 3.64
CA THR A 192 -3.61 -0.04 5.07
C THR A 192 -3.78 1.35 5.66
N HIS A 193 -3.97 1.43 6.99
CA HIS A 193 -4.09 2.72 7.64
C HIS A 193 -2.85 3.60 7.46
N SER A 194 -1.64 3.01 7.50
CA SER A 194 -0.39 3.75 7.33
C SER A 194 -0.21 4.28 5.91
N ALA A 195 -0.42 3.43 4.89
CA ALA A 195 -0.30 3.84 3.49
C ALA A 195 -1.30 4.95 3.14
N LEU A 196 -2.52 4.87 3.65
CA LEU A 196 -3.58 5.83 3.33
C LEU A 196 -3.58 7.09 4.21
N ALA A 197 -2.69 7.21 5.20
CA ALA A 197 -2.71 8.34 6.14
C ALA A 197 -1.34 8.97 6.46
N PHE A 198 -0.24 8.20 6.42
CA PHE A 198 1.03 8.63 7.00
C PHE A 198 2.24 8.40 6.09
N ASN A 199 2.25 7.34 5.27
CA ASN A 199 3.35 7.07 4.37
C ASN A 199 3.40 8.09 3.23
N HIS A 200 4.59 8.32 2.70
CA HIS A 200 4.72 8.88 1.36
C HIS A 200 4.48 7.80 0.32
N GLU A 201 3.45 7.99 -0.49
CA GLU A 201 2.96 7.02 -1.46
C GLU A 201 2.59 7.75 -2.75
N LEU A 202 2.76 7.07 -3.89
CA LEU A 202 2.44 7.63 -5.19
C LEU A 202 1.69 6.61 -6.02
N SER A 203 0.57 7.04 -6.60
CA SER A 203 -0.18 6.26 -7.57
C SER A 203 -0.62 7.12 -8.74
N LEU A 204 -0.93 6.47 -9.84
CA LEU A 204 -1.54 7.08 -11.01
C LEU A 204 -2.99 6.63 -11.12
N LEU A 205 -3.88 7.56 -11.42
CA LEU A 205 -5.19 7.28 -12.01
C LEU A 205 -5.08 7.52 -13.51
N ILE A 206 -5.36 6.48 -14.30
CA ILE A 206 -5.27 6.52 -15.75
C ILE A 206 -6.63 6.14 -16.32
N ASP A 207 -7.18 6.98 -17.19
CA ASP A 207 -8.35 6.62 -17.99
C ASP A 207 -7.86 5.96 -19.28
N SER A 208 -7.97 4.64 -19.40
CA SER A 208 -7.65 3.91 -20.62
C SER A 208 -8.27 2.52 -20.59
N PRO A 209 -9.28 2.25 -21.44
CA PRO A 209 -9.81 0.91 -21.63
C PRO A 209 -8.76 -0.10 -22.12
N GLU A 210 -7.80 0.36 -22.93
CA GLU A 210 -6.72 -0.49 -23.46
C GLU A 210 -5.81 -0.96 -22.32
N LEU A 211 -5.38 -0.04 -21.44
CA LEU A 211 -4.59 -0.37 -20.27
C LEU A 211 -5.38 -1.27 -19.30
N ALA A 212 -6.66 -0.98 -19.09
CA ALA A 212 -7.53 -1.82 -18.26
C ALA A 212 -7.55 -3.28 -18.77
N GLY A 213 -7.69 -3.48 -20.09
CA GLY A 213 -7.62 -4.80 -20.70
C GLY A 213 -6.28 -5.51 -20.48
N GLN A 214 -5.16 -4.79 -20.59
CA GLN A 214 -3.83 -5.33 -20.34
C GLN A 214 -3.63 -5.72 -18.87
N LEU A 215 -4.02 -4.85 -17.93
CA LEU A 215 -3.90 -5.11 -16.49
C LEU A 215 -4.79 -6.27 -16.05
N ARG A 216 -6.01 -6.40 -16.59
CA ARG A 216 -6.89 -7.55 -16.33
C ARG A 216 -6.31 -8.85 -16.88
N SER A 217 -5.75 -8.81 -18.09
CA SER A 217 -5.08 -9.96 -18.70
C SER A 217 -3.91 -10.42 -17.84
N TYR A 218 -3.10 -9.48 -17.33
CA TYR A 218 -2.02 -9.76 -16.40
C TYR A 218 -2.55 -10.34 -15.07
N MET A 219 -3.57 -9.73 -14.47
CA MET A 219 -4.20 -10.22 -13.23
C MET A 219 -4.67 -11.68 -13.37
N ALA A 220 -5.23 -12.07 -14.51
CA ALA A 220 -5.67 -13.44 -14.78
C ALA A 220 -4.53 -14.49 -14.79
N THR A 221 -3.27 -14.05 -14.94
CA THR A 221 -2.10 -14.94 -14.89
C THR A 221 -1.66 -15.27 -13.46
N ILE A 222 -2.05 -14.45 -12.48
CA ILE A 222 -1.77 -14.68 -11.06
C ILE A 222 -2.66 -15.84 -10.60
N LYS A 223 -2.12 -16.89 -9.98
CA LYS A 223 -2.85 -18.10 -9.60
C LYS A 223 -2.22 -18.74 -8.38
#